data_AF-A0A7Y4R2M2-F1
#
_entry.id   AF-A0A7Y4R2M2-F1
#
_cell.length_a   1.000
_cell.length_b   1.000
_cell.length_c   1.000
_cell.angle_alpha   90.00
_cell.angle_beta   90.00
_cell.angle_gamma   90.00
#
_symmetry.space_group_name_H-M   'P 1'
#
loop_
_entity.id
_entity.type
_entity.pdbx_description
1 polymer ?
#
loop_
_entity_poly.entity_id
_entity_poly.type
_entity_poly.pdbx_seq_one_letter_code
_entity_poly.pdbx_strand_id
1 'polypeptide(L)'
;MTLPGRTSLPQVLLGIIDYYEVDNIDSVRTYTNYLQSNRDTSWKTVAQAKWARALSYFNFSDSAELLLKKLGDKPDKNPMVAIERDLTQGLLFRNKNNYDLALTHFYRALDEIKKQKFQSLLPFVYTEIAHILSQNNDLKNCLKFFGYAFREAEKNKNDRQRVVICYKLCRIYNGGIKVHLDSSIYYGELGIKIAKESGNERSYVEMINIVAAPIIRNGQYRRGMEMSREALGFAKKYNFALQTQYYLILNQGFAYERLGIYDSAMQKMLEGARLRPMGIDHHRLKYLIYKAKGEYAKALAAYELYAFKSDSTIRTRHETKLSSLQARLEVGLKEKEVESLTQKAELQQSEIQKQRYFLITLILIVILVIGVGYAFYKRRQWKQKQAIILIELNEARRRLEIEKQYRASELKAIRSQMNPHFLFNALNSIQEYIMLNEKKLAGKYLGKFADLMRIYLQHSQSKSVTIQEEMEALRLYLELEKLRFNESFVYTIGVGDSIDTYSMSIPSLLVQPYVENAIKHGLLHKKQEQKLSIYFDLDSHQKFIICTIEDNGVGRVKSAEINRMRDPNHKSFATEATKTRLELLNYNNMDYTIGEQLIDLYDEAGQALGTRVILNIPLADFTS
;
A
#
# COMPACT_ATOMS: atom_id res chain seq x y z
N MET A 1 -44.50 42.69 9.58
CA MET A 1 -44.75 42.12 10.93
C MET A 1 -44.83 40.60 10.80
N THR A 2 -43.72 39.91 11.05
CA THR A 2 -43.62 38.44 11.06
C THR A 2 -43.63 37.96 12.51
N LEU A 3 -44.58 37.09 12.85
CA LEU A 3 -44.67 36.46 14.18
C LEU A 3 -43.49 35.49 14.39
N PRO A 4 -42.88 35.45 15.59
CA PRO A 4 -41.76 34.54 15.89
C PRO A 4 -42.23 33.08 16.01
N GLY A 5 -41.32 32.17 15.65
CA GLY A 5 -41.57 30.77 15.27
C GLY A 5 -42.34 29.89 16.25
N ARG A 6 -43.11 28.95 15.69
CA ARG A 6 -43.84 27.90 16.41
C ARG A 6 -42.88 26.99 17.16
N THR A 7 -42.89 27.04 18.49
CA THR A 7 -42.27 26.06 19.38
C THR A 7 -42.92 24.69 19.14
N SER A 8 -42.13 23.63 18.93
CA SER A 8 -42.68 22.30 18.72
C SER A 8 -43.27 21.75 20.03
N LEU A 9 -44.34 20.95 19.94
CA LEU A 9 -44.98 20.33 21.12
C LEU A 9 -43.98 19.61 22.06
N PRO A 10 -42.96 18.87 21.56
CA PRO A 10 -41.89 18.31 22.40
C PRO A 10 -41.11 19.35 23.20
N GLN A 11 -40.78 20.51 22.60
CA GLN A 11 -40.05 21.57 23.28
C GLN A 11 -40.88 22.21 24.40
N VAL A 12 -42.19 22.40 24.16
CA VAL A 12 -43.11 22.90 25.19
C VAL A 12 -43.20 21.91 26.36
N LEU A 13 -43.37 20.63 26.08
CA LEU A 13 -43.45 19.58 27.10
C LEU A 13 -42.14 19.45 27.90
N LEU A 14 -40.98 19.58 27.26
CA LEU A 14 -39.69 19.60 27.95
C LEU A 14 -39.54 20.82 28.87
N GLY A 15 -40.01 22.00 28.42
CA GLY A 15 -40.05 23.19 29.28
C GLY A 15 -40.95 22.99 30.50
N ILE A 16 -42.07 22.27 30.35
CA ILE A 16 -42.96 21.90 31.46
C ILE A 16 -42.29 20.88 32.39
N ILE A 17 -41.56 19.90 31.84
CA ILE A 17 -40.78 18.95 32.64
C ILE A 17 -39.72 19.69 33.46
N ASP A 18 -38.94 20.58 32.83
CA ASP A 18 -37.95 21.41 33.51
C ASP A 18 -38.60 22.32 34.56
N TYR A 19 -39.82 22.80 34.31
CA TYR A 19 -40.58 23.54 35.29
C TYR A 19 -40.94 22.70 36.53
N TYR A 20 -41.30 21.41 36.38
CA TYR A 20 -41.70 20.58 37.52
C TYR A 20 -40.59 19.70 38.11
N GLU A 21 -39.40 19.63 37.50
CA GLU A 21 -38.37 18.61 37.78
C GLU A 21 -37.85 18.55 39.22
N VAL A 22 -37.92 19.66 39.95
CA VAL A 22 -37.57 19.74 41.38
C VAL A 22 -38.78 19.87 42.30
N ASP A 23 -39.99 20.03 41.74
CA ASP A 23 -41.16 20.53 42.47
C ASP A 23 -42.31 19.51 42.58
N ASN A 24 -42.60 18.76 41.51
CA ASN A 24 -43.68 17.79 41.46
C ASN A 24 -43.32 16.61 40.56
N ILE A 25 -42.84 15.52 41.19
CA ILE A 25 -42.45 14.31 40.47
C ILE A 25 -43.60 13.65 39.70
N ASP A 26 -44.85 13.75 40.16
CA ASP A 26 -46.01 13.16 39.47
C ASP A 26 -46.34 13.92 38.18
N SER A 27 -46.23 15.26 38.20
CA SER A 27 -46.34 16.07 36.99
C SER A 27 -45.23 15.74 36.01
N VAL A 28 -43.97 15.67 36.47
CA VAL A 28 -42.83 15.29 35.64
C VAL A 28 -43.06 13.91 35.02
N ARG A 29 -43.52 12.93 35.79
CA ARG A 29 -43.85 11.57 35.30
C ARG A 29 -44.90 11.62 34.20
N THR A 30 -45.97 12.37 34.43
CA THR A 30 -47.10 12.50 33.50
C THR A 30 -46.66 13.09 32.17
N TYR A 31 -45.94 14.23 32.20
CA TYR A 31 -45.44 14.87 30.98
C TYR A 31 -44.34 14.08 30.29
N THR A 32 -43.50 13.36 31.05
CA THR A 32 -42.51 12.43 30.51
C THR A 32 -43.20 11.30 29.75
N ASN A 33 -44.23 10.66 30.34
CA ASN A 33 -44.99 9.59 29.69
C ASN A 33 -45.67 10.09 28.40
N TYR A 34 -46.18 11.32 28.41
CA TYR A 34 -46.78 11.95 27.23
C TYR A 34 -45.74 12.28 26.13
N LEU A 35 -44.52 12.65 26.51
CA LEU A 35 -43.40 12.81 25.56
C LEU A 35 -42.93 11.47 24.99
N GLN A 36 -42.97 10.40 25.79
CA GLN A 36 -42.56 9.06 25.38
C GLN A 36 -43.53 8.38 24.41
N SER A 37 -44.80 8.81 24.36
CA SER A 37 -45.79 8.34 23.38
C SER A 37 -45.64 9.01 22.01
N ASN A 38 -44.71 9.98 21.87
CA ASN A 38 -44.42 10.64 20.60
C ASN A 38 -43.62 9.71 19.65
N ARG A 39 -43.82 9.86 18.34
CA ARG A 39 -43.23 9.00 17.30
C ARG A 39 -41.73 9.25 17.06
N ASP A 40 -41.22 10.41 17.47
CA ASP A 40 -39.80 10.76 17.33
C ASP A 40 -38.97 10.16 18.47
N THR A 41 -38.12 9.19 18.13
CA THR A 41 -37.27 8.46 19.09
C THR A 41 -36.21 9.34 19.75
N SER A 42 -35.82 10.46 19.14
CA SER A 42 -34.79 11.34 19.72
C SER A 42 -35.27 12.08 20.97
N TRP A 43 -36.54 12.50 21.00
CA TRP A 43 -37.15 13.19 22.14
C TRP A 43 -37.51 12.23 23.28
N LYS A 44 -37.75 10.96 22.96
CA LYS A 44 -38.01 9.91 23.95
C LYS A 44 -36.80 9.72 24.88
N THR A 45 -35.60 9.69 24.32
CA THR A 45 -34.35 9.53 25.08
C THR A 45 -34.04 10.76 25.94
N VAL A 46 -34.27 11.98 25.41
CA VAL A 46 -34.13 13.22 26.19
C VAL A 46 -35.12 13.26 27.37
N ALA A 47 -36.37 12.87 27.15
CA ALA A 47 -37.38 12.83 28.21
C ALA A 47 -37.01 11.81 29.30
N GLN A 48 -36.47 10.65 28.93
CA GLN A 48 -35.96 9.67 29.89
C GLN A 48 -34.76 10.21 30.68
N ALA A 49 -33.80 10.88 30.03
CA ALA A 49 -32.68 11.49 30.74
C ALA A 49 -33.15 12.55 31.76
N LYS A 50 -34.09 13.43 31.38
CA LYS A 50 -34.71 14.39 32.30
C LYS A 50 -35.51 13.72 33.42
N TRP A 51 -36.17 12.59 33.14
CA TRP A 51 -36.84 11.81 34.18
C TRP A 51 -35.85 11.23 35.20
N ALA A 52 -34.71 10.70 34.76
CA ALA A 52 -33.64 10.28 35.67
C ALA A 52 -33.10 11.45 36.51
N ARG A 53 -32.98 12.63 35.89
CA ARG A 53 -32.59 13.87 36.58
C ARG A 53 -33.59 14.25 37.67
N ALA A 54 -34.88 14.25 37.36
CA ALA A 54 -35.95 14.49 38.32
C ALA A 54 -35.92 13.47 39.46
N LEU A 55 -35.80 12.17 39.16
CA LEU A 55 -35.67 11.12 40.18
C LEU A 55 -34.50 11.39 41.13
N SER A 56 -33.39 11.94 40.62
CA SER A 56 -32.22 12.30 41.42
C SER A 56 -32.50 13.46 42.40
N TYR A 57 -33.40 14.39 42.08
CA TYR A 57 -33.82 15.45 43.01
C TYR A 57 -34.70 14.95 44.15
N PHE A 58 -35.54 13.95 43.87
CA PHE A 58 -36.46 13.35 44.85
C PHE A 58 -35.84 12.16 45.61
N ASN A 59 -34.51 12.01 45.56
CA ASN A 59 -33.75 10.93 46.22
C ASN A 59 -34.10 9.50 45.77
N PHE A 60 -34.65 9.32 44.57
CA PHE A 60 -34.86 8.01 43.95
C PHE A 60 -33.61 7.57 43.16
N SER A 61 -32.46 7.55 43.81
CA SER A 61 -31.14 7.37 43.18
C SER A 61 -31.03 6.03 42.43
N ASP A 62 -31.53 4.93 42.99
CA ASP A 62 -31.48 3.60 42.36
C ASP A 62 -32.33 3.54 41.07
N SER A 63 -33.48 4.21 41.09
CA SER A 63 -34.37 4.29 39.93
C SER A 63 -33.75 5.13 38.81
N ALA A 64 -33.07 6.22 39.17
CA ALA A 64 -32.35 7.07 38.22
C ALA A 64 -31.15 6.32 37.60
N GLU A 65 -30.37 5.59 38.40
CA GLU A 65 -29.22 4.82 37.96
C GLU A 65 -29.62 3.67 37.02
N LEU A 66 -30.69 2.95 37.35
CA LEU A 66 -31.26 1.91 36.49
C LEU A 66 -31.71 2.49 35.13
N LEU A 67 -32.32 3.67 35.14
CA LEU A 67 -32.79 4.33 33.92
C LEU A 67 -31.60 4.77 33.04
N LEU A 68 -30.55 5.34 33.64
CA LEU A 68 -29.32 5.69 32.91
C LEU A 68 -28.63 4.46 32.31
N LYS A 69 -28.60 3.33 33.04
CA LYS A 69 -28.02 2.08 32.51
C LYS A 69 -28.81 1.56 31.30
N LYS A 70 -30.14 1.73 31.28
CA LYS A 70 -30.99 1.39 30.12
C LYS A 70 -30.78 2.31 28.93
N LEU A 71 -30.45 3.58 29.17
CA LEU A 71 -30.11 4.55 28.11
C LEU A 71 -28.77 4.20 27.43
N GLY A 72 -27.84 3.59 28.17
CA GLY A 72 -26.55 3.09 27.67
C GLY A 72 -25.55 4.19 27.29
N ASP A 73 -24.33 3.78 26.92
CA ASP A 73 -23.24 4.68 26.47
C ASP A 73 -23.21 4.91 24.95
N LYS A 74 -24.29 4.55 24.24
CA LYS A 74 -24.33 4.73 22.79
C LYS A 74 -24.13 6.22 22.45
N PRO A 75 -23.30 6.55 21.45
CA PRO A 75 -23.16 7.92 20.99
C PRO A 75 -24.50 8.37 20.42
N ASP A 76 -25.29 9.05 21.24
CA ASP A 76 -26.55 9.61 20.80
C ASP A 76 -26.27 10.71 19.79
N LYS A 77 -26.98 10.67 18.65
CA LYS A 77 -26.86 11.71 17.61
C LYS A 77 -27.32 13.08 18.11
N ASN A 78 -28.07 13.13 19.22
CA ASN A 78 -28.55 14.35 19.84
C ASN A 78 -27.65 14.76 21.02
N PRO A 79 -26.88 15.86 20.90
CA PRO A 79 -25.98 16.30 21.97
C PRO A 79 -26.70 16.64 23.29
N MET A 80 -28.00 16.93 23.26
CA MET A 80 -28.80 17.17 24.46
C MET A 80 -28.87 15.94 25.37
N VAL A 81 -28.88 14.71 24.80
CA VAL A 81 -28.93 13.50 25.62
C VAL A 81 -27.62 13.30 26.38
N ALA A 82 -26.48 13.52 25.71
CA ALA A 82 -25.18 13.42 26.34
C ALA A 82 -25.04 14.41 27.51
N ILE A 83 -25.48 15.66 27.30
CA ILE A 83 -25.52 16.69 28.34
C ILE A 83 -26.40 16.24 29.50
N GLU A 84 -27.66 15.86 29.26
CA GLU A 84 -28.59 15.48 30.33
C GLU A 84 -28.15 14.24 31.10
N ARG A 85 -27.52 13.28 30.42
CA ARG A 85 -26.89 12.11 31.05
C ARG A 85 -25.80 12.54 32.01
N ASP A 86 -24.89 13.41 31.58
CA ASP A 86 -23.77 13.87 32.39
C ASP A 86 -24.25 14.71 33.58
N LEU A 87 -25.25 15.57 33.38
CA LEU A 87 -25.89 16.29 34.49
C LEU A 87 -26.51 15.35 35.51
N THR A 88 -27.19 14.29 35.05
CA THR A 88 -27.80 13.30 35.94
C THR A 88 -26.74 12.48 36.68
N GLN A 89 -25.69 12.02 35.99
CA GLN A 89 -24.56 11.33 36.62
C GLN A 89 -23.88 12.22 37.67
N GLY A 90 -23.66 13.49 37.34
CA GLY A 90 -23.15 14.49 38.28
C GLY A 90 -24.00 14.62 39.54
N LEU A 91 -25.32 14.71 39.39
CA LEU A 91 -26.26 14.77 40.54
C LEU A 91 -26.26 13.48 41.37
N LEU A 92 -26.21 12.30 40.73
CA LEU A 92 -26.17 11.02 41.43
C LEU A 92 -24.90 10.86 42.25
N PHE A 93 -23.73 11.12 41.67
CA PHE A 93 -22.48 11.08 42.40
C PHE A 93 -22.45 12.12 43.52
N ARG A 94 -22.96 13.33 43.27
CA ARG A 94 -23.11 14.37 44.31
C ARG A 94 -23.97 13.87 45.48
N ASN A 95 -25.11 13.24 45.21
CA ASN A 95 -26.01 12.70 46.23
C ASN A 95 -25.37 11.52 47.01
N LYS A 96 -24.54 10.71 46.35
CA LYS A 96 -23.70 9.68 46.98
C LYS A 96 -22.48 10.26 47.72
N ASN A 97 -22.34 11.59 47.78
CA ASN A 97 -21.17 12.28 48.30
C ASN A 97 -19.88 11.82 47.60
N ASN A 98 -19.87 11.59 46.29
CA ASN A 98 -18.64 11.42 45.51
C ASN A 98 -18.42 12.68 44.67
N TYR A 99 -17.76 13.68 45.25
CA TYR A 99 -17.67 15.02 44.68
C TYR A 99 -16.71 15.11 43.50
N ASP A 100 -15.66 14.30 43.46
CA ASP A 100 -14.68 14.32 42.37
C ASP A 100 -15.29 13.77 41.08
N LEU A 101 -15.95 12.61 41.14
CA LEU A 101 -16.70 12.08 39.99
C LEU A 101 -17.84 13.02 39.58
N ALA A 102 -18.55 13.60 40.56
CA ALA A 102 -19.61 14.57 40.26
C ALA A 102 -19.08 15.78 39.47
N LEU A 103 -17.94 16.36 39.89
CA LEU A 103 -17.29 17.46 39.19
C LEU A 103 -16.85 17.05 37.78
N THR A 104 -16.26 15.86 37.60
CA THR A 104 -15.88 15.34 36.28
C THR A 104 -17.07 15.33 35.32
N HIS A 105 -18.22 14.81 35.75
CA HIS A 105 -19.43 14.80 34.94
C HIS A 105 -19.99 16.21 34.68
N PHE A 106 -19.99 17.10 35.68
CA PHE A 106 -20.43 18.48 35.47
C PHE A 106 -19.52 19.28 34.54
N TYR A 107 -18.19 19.08 34.58
CA TYR A 107 -17.26 19.71 33.65
C TYR A 107 -17.43 19.17 32.22
N ARG A 108 -17.64 17.85 32.06
CA ARG A 108 -17.95 17.25 30.75
C ARG A 108 -19.25 17.82 30.16
N ALA A 109 -20.30 17.94 30.98
CA ALA A 109 -21.55 18.58 30.58
C ALA A 109 -21.34 20.06 30.22
N LEU A 110 -20.54 20.80 31.00
CA LEU A 110 -20.24 22.21 30.78
C LEU A 110 -19.56 22.43 29.42
N ASP A 111 -18.58 21.61 29.08
CA ASP A 111 -17.84 21.71 27.83
C ASP A 111 -18.74 21.45 26.63
N GLU A 112 -19.58 20.41 26.69
CA GLU A 112 -20.52 20.10 25.61
C GLU A 112 -21.62 21.18 25.49
N ILE A 113 -22.12 21.72 26.60
CA ILE A 113 -23.08 22.85 26.60
C ILE A 113 -22.47 24.08 25.89
N LYS A 114 -21.21 24.42 26.19
CA LYS A 114 -20.52 25.55 25.55
C LYS A 114 -20.31 25.30 24.06
N LYS A 115 -19.87 24.11 23.69
CA LYS A 115 -19.63 23.70 22.30
C LYS A 115 -20.90 23.78 21.45
N GLN A 116 -22.03 23.32 22.00
CA GLN A 116 -23.32 23.27 21.32
C GLN A 116 -24.17 24.54 21.51
N LYS A 117 -23.65 25.52 22.27
CA LYS A 117 -24.30 26.81 22.57
C LYS A 117 -25.67 26.68 23.28
N PHE A 118 -25.85 25.66 24.12
CA PHE A 118 -27.07 25.51 24.95
C PHE A 118 -27.02 26.43 26.18
N GLN A 119 -26.99 27.76 25.96
CA GLN A 119 -26.76 28.75 27.02
C GLN A 119 -27.77 28.69 28.17
N SER A 120 -29.00 28.22 27.94
CA SER A 120 -30.04 28.06 28.97
C SER A 120 -29.66 27.10 30.10
N LEU A 121 -28.73 26.16 29.86
CA LEU A 121 -28.27 25.17 30.84
C LEU A 121 -27.04 25.62 31.63
N LEU A 122 -26.29 26.63 31.16
CA LEU A 122 -25.09 27.12 31.85
C LEU A 122 -25.36 27.55 33.31
N PRO A 123 -26.45 28.28 33.61
CA PRO A 123 -26.77 28.65 34.99
C PRO A 123 -26.87 27.46 35.93
N PHE A 124 -27.49 26.38 35.46
CA PHE A 124 -27.69 25.17 36.24
C PHE A 124 -26.35 24.51 36.57
N VAL A 125 -25.53 24.23 35.56
CA VAL A 125 -24.24 23.52 35.74
C VAL A 125 -23.29 24.31 36.63
N TYR A 126 -23.18 25.62 36.43
CA TYR A 126 -22.36 26.47 37.29
C TYR A 126 -22.85 26.47 38.74
N THR A 127 -24.17 26.43 38.96
CA THR A 127 -24.77 26.34 40.31
C THR A 127 -24.39 25.03 41.00
N GLU A 128 -24.34 23.92 40.25
CA GLU A 128 -24.00 22.61 40.79
C GLU A 128 -22.51 22.46 41.09
N ILE A 129 -21.64 22.94 40.20
CA ILE A 129 -20.21 23.04 40.46
C ILE A 129 -19.94 23.90 41.69
N ALA A 130 -20.57 25.08 41.79
CA ALA A 130 -20.42 25.96 42.96
C ALA A 130 -20.86 25.28 44.26
N HIS A 131 -21.97 24.53 44.22
CA HIS A 131 -22.46 23.82 45.39
C HIS A 131 -21.46 22.75 45.86
N ILE A 132 -20.86 21.98 44.96
CA ILE A 132 -19.83 21.00 45.33
C ILE A 132 -18.59 21.68 45.91
N LEU A 133 -18.12 22.77 45.29
CA LEU A 133 -16.99 23.55 45.80
C LEU A 133 -17.24 24.09 47.22
N SER A 134 -18.50 24.45 47.55
CA SER A 134 -18.88 24.84 48.91
C SER A 134 -18.72 23.70 49.91
N GLN A 135 -18.98 22.45 49.52
CA GLN A 135 -18.81 21.28 50.39
C GLN A 135 -17.34 20.92 50.61
N ASN A 136 -16.48 21.24 49.63
CA ASN A 136 -15.02 21.07 49.71
C ASN A 136 -14.31 22.26 50.40
N ASN A 137 -15.06 23.19 51.00
CA ASN A 137 -14.54 24.37 51.69
C ASN A 137 -13.74 25.35 50.78
N ASP A 138 -13.90 25.26 49.46
CA ASP A 138 -13.32 26.20 48.49
C ASP A 138 -14.28 27.36 48.23
N LEU A 139 -14.39 28.24 49.23
CA LEU A 139 -15.33 29.37 49.19
C LEU A 139 -15.02 30.33 48.04
N LYS A 140 -13.74 30.52 47.71
CA LYS A 140 -13.30 31.45 46.65
C LYS A 140 -13.84 31.02 45.29
N ASN A 141 -13.61 29.77 44.89
CA ASN A 141 -14.10 29.28 43.60
C ASN A 141 -15.62 29.07 43.62
N CYS A 142 -16.19 28.63 44.75
CA CYS A 142 -17.64 28.57 44.95
C CYS A 142 -18.33 29.90 44.59
N LEU A 143 -17.89 31.02 45.16
CA LEU A 143 -18.47 32.34 44.89
C LEU A 143 -18.27 32.77 43.43
N LYS A 144 -17.12 32.46 42.84
CA LYS A 144 -16.82 32.73 41.43
C LYS A 144 -17.83 32.02 40.51
N PHE A 145 -18.08 30.73 40.73
CA PHE A 145 -19.04 29.95 39.94
C PHE A 145 -20.50 30.39 40.17
N PHE A 146 -20.90 30.74 41.39
CA PHE A 146 -22.21 31.36 41.61
C PHE A 146 -22.36 32.68 40.87
N GLY A 147 -21.30 33.50 40.80
CA GLY A 147 -21.28 34.73 40.01
C GLY A 147 -21.45 34.48 38.51
N TYR A 148 -20.84 33.42 37.96
CA TYR A 148 -21.09 32.99 36.57
C TYR A 148 -22.54 32.52 36.38
N ALA A 149 -23.03 31.68 37.29
CA ALA A 149 -24.39 31.16 37.23
C ALA A 149 -25.43 32.28 37.22
N PHE A 150 -25.27 33.28 38.10
CA PHE A 150 -26.22 34.37 38.25
C PHE A 150 -26.27 35.27 37.01
N ARG A 151 -25.10 35.65 36.46
CA ARG A 151 -25.02 36.45 35.24
C ARG A 151 -25.64 35.76 34.04
N GLU A 152 -25.38 34.46 33.86
CA GLU A 152 -25.99 33.70 32.77
C GLU A 152 -27.50 33.51 32.99
N ALA A 153 -27.95 33.33 34.22
CA ALA A 153 -29.39 33.23 34.52
C ALA A 153 -30.12 34.54 34.21
N GLU A 154 -29.50 35.68 34.51
CA GLU A 154 -30.02 37.02 34.20
C GLU A 154 -30.11 37.28 32.69
N LYS A 155 -29.06 36.96 31.93
CA LYS A 155 -29.09 37.04 30.46
C LYS A 155 -30.21 36.19 29.85
N ASN A 156 -30.43 35.01 30.42
CA ASN A 156 -31.46 34.07 29.97
C ASN A 156 -32.86 34.37 30.51
N LYS A 157 -33.04 35.45 31.30
CA LYS A 157 -34.30 35.77 32.01
C LYS A 157 -34.86 34.60 32.82
N ASN A 158 -33.98 33.79 33.40
CA ASN A 158 -34.33 32.61 34.19
C ASN A 158 -34.38 32.98 35.68
N ASP A 159 -35.45 33.68 36.07
CA ASP A 159 -35.63 34.17 37.44
C ASP A 159 -35.70 33.04 38.47
N ARG A 160 -36.26 31.89 38.11
CA ARG A 160 -36.28 30.71 38.97
C ARG A 160 -34.87 30.27 39.35
N GLN A 161 -33.95 30.19 38.39
CA GLN A 161 -32.57 29.83 38.68
C GLN A 161 -31.85 30.90 39.50
N ARG A 162 -32.13 32.20 39.26
CA ARG A 162 -31.59 33.29 40.07
C ARG A 162 -32.03 33.14 41.54
N VAL A 163 -33.28 32.78 41.80
CA VAL A 163 -33.77 32.48 43.15
C VAL A 163 -33.05 31.28 43.75
N VAL A 164 -32.86 30.18 43.01
CA VAL A 164 -32.12 29.00 43.49
C VAL A 164 -30.68 29.35 43.89
N ILE A 165 -30.01 30.21 43.11
CA ILE A 165 -28.66 30.70 43.42
C ILE A 165 -28.67 31.52 44.71
N CYS A 166 -29.60 32.47 44.85
CA CYS A 166 -29.79 33.27 46.07
C CYS A 166 -30.06 32.38 47.30
N TYR A 167 -30.92 31.37 47.16
CA TYR A 167 -31.21 30.39 48.20
C TYR A 167 -29.92 29.67 48.66
N LYS A 168 -29.12 29.16 47.72
CA LYS A 168 -27.87 28.45 48.04
C LYS A 168 -26.85 29.38 48.72
N LEU A 169 -26.68 30.60 48.22
CA LEU A 169 -25.79 31.59 48.82
C LEU A 169 -26.24 31.99 50.24
N CYS A 170 -27.54 32.22 50.45
CA CYS A 170 -28.11 32.48 51.77
C CYS A 170 -27.75 31.36 52.76
N ARG A 171 -27.89 30.09 52.35
CA ARG A 171 -27.54 28.94 53.19
C ARG A 171 -26.05 28.85 53.50
N ILE A 172 -25.19 29.08 52.50
CA ILE A 172 -23.74 29.01 52.66
C ILE A 172 -23.27 30.08 53.65
N TYR A 173 -23.75 31.32 53.53
CA TYR A 173 -23.36 32.39 54.46
C TYR A 173 -23.94 32.23 55.88
N ASN A 174 -25.11 31.60 56.03
CA ASN A 174 -25.67 31.31 57.35
C ASN A 174 -25.05 30.07 58.03
N GLY A 175 -24.55 29.10 57.25
CA GLY A 175 -24.10 27.79 57.73
C GLY A 175 -22.61 27.47 57.57
N GLY A 176 -21.81 28.36 56.98
CA GLY A 176 -20.37 28.17 56.81
C GLY A 176 -19.58 28.23 58.12
N ILE A 177 -18.27 27.93 58.05
CA ILE A 177 -17.34 27.96 59.21
C ILE A 177 -17.40 29.29 59.95
N LYS A 178 -17.58 30.39 59.20
CA LYS A 178 -17.87 31.72 59.72
C LYS A 178 -19.25 32.14 59.25
N VAL A 179 -20.14 32.44 60.20
CA VAL A 179 -21.50 32.91 59.90
C VAL A 179 -21.42 34.39 59.51
N HIS A 180 -21.92 34.72 58.32
CA HIS A 180 -22.01 36.08 57.78
C HIS A 180 -23.48 36.45 57.61
N LEU A 181 -24.13 36.92 58.68
CA LEU A 181 -25.57 37.18 58.70
C LEU A 181 -25.99 38.24 57.68
N ASP A 182 -25.24 39.35 57.55
CA ASP A 182 -25.60 40.42 56.60
C ASP A 182 -25.58 39.93 55.15
N SER A 183 -24.57 39.16 54.76
CA SER A 183 -24.51 38.54 53.42
C SER A 183 -25.63 37.51 53.22
N SER A 184 -25.93 36.71 54.24
CA SER A 184 -27.06 35.77 54.18
C SER A 184 -28.39 36.50 53.98
N ILE A 185 -28.62 37.60 54.69
CA ILE A 185 -29.83 38.41 54.59
C ILE A 185 -29.91 39.07 53.22
N TYR A 186 -28.82 39.66 52.74
CA TYR A 186 -28.74 40.30 51.42
C TYR A 186 -29.19 39.35 50.30
N TYR A 187 -28.59 38.15 50.21
CA TYR A 187 -28.98 37.19 49.17
C TYR A 187 -30.39 36.63 49.39
N GLY A 188 -30.81 36.49 50.65
CA GLY A 188 -32.17 36.13 51.00
C GLY A 188 -33.21 37.13 50.47
N GLU A 189 -33.01 38.42 50.75
CA GLU A 189 -33.86 39.52 50.31
C GLU A 189 -33.84 39.70 48.79
N LEU A 190 -32.68 39.55 48.16
CA LEU A 190 -32.56 39.56 46.70
C LEU A 190 -33.39 38.44 46.07
N GLY A 191 -33.33 37.22 46.62
CA GLY A 191 -34.16 36.11 46.16
C GLY A 191 -35.66 36.35 46.38
N ILE A 192 -36.06 36.95 47.50
CA ILE A 192 -37.46 37.35 47.76
C ILE A 192 -37.93 38.35 46.70
N LYS A 193 -37.12 39.37 46.41
CA LYS A 193 -37.44 40.40 45.42
C LYS A 193 -37.67 39.78 44.04
N ILE A 194 -36.74 38.95 43.56
CA ILE A 194 -36.85 38.27 42.27
C ILE A 194 -38.07 37.33 42.25
N ALA A 195 -38.31 36.58 43.31
CA ALA A 195 -39.47 35.68 43.39
C ALA A 195 -40.81 36.46 43.33
N LYS A 196 -40.87 37.63 43.99
CA LYS A 196 -42.07 38.49 43.97
C LYS A 196 -42.29 39.14 42.60
N GLU A 197 -41.24 39.67 41.98
CA GLU A 197 -41.30 40.27 40.64
C GLU A 197 -41.67 39.25 39.54
N SER A 198 -41.23 38.00 39.69
CA SER A 198 -41.57 36.90 38.78
C SER A 198 -42.95 36.28 39.02
N GLY A 199 -43.68 36.70 40.07
CA GLY A 199 -44.97 36.11 40.46
C GLY A 199 -44.86 34.67 40.98
N ASN A 200 -43.66 34.19 41.32
CA ASN A 200 -43.44 32.83 41.80
C ASN A 200 -43.65 32.76 43.33
N GLU A 201 -44.91 32.61 43.73
CA GLU A 201 -45.32 32.55 45.15
C GLU A 201 -44.63 31.41 45.93
N ARG A 202 -44.25 30.32 45.25
CA ARG A 202 -43.54 29.20 45.89
C ARG A 202 -42.10 29.52 46.23
N SER A 203 -41.37 30.03 45.25
CA SER A 203 -40.02 30.58 45.45
C SER A 203 -40.01 31.66 46.52
N TYR A 204 -41.05 32.50 46.58
CA TYR A 204 -41.22 33.53 47.61
C TYR A 204 -41.30 32.93 49.02
N VAL A 205 -42.17 31.92 49.23
CA VAL A 205 -42.30 31.22 50.51
C VAL A 205 -41.00 30.51 50.91
N GLU A 206 -40.34 29.82 49.98
CA GLU A 206 -39.09 29.11 50.25
C GLU A 206 -37.94 30.06 50.62
N MET A 207 -37.86 31.23 49.97
CA MET A 207 -36.90 32.26 50.31
C MET A 207 -37.16 32.89 51.68
N ILE A 208 -38.42 33.16 52.03
CA ILE A 208 -38.77 33.64 53.37
C ILE A 208 -38.40 32.60 54.43
N ASN A 209 -38.71 31.33 54.19
CA ASN A 209 -38.41 30.25 55.12
C ASN A 209 -36.91 30.17 55.46
N ILE A 210 -36.03 30.43 54.48
CA ILE A 210 -34.59 30.38 54.71
C ILE A 210 -34.00 31.67 55.30
N VAL A 211 -34.50 32.85 54.93
CA VAL A 211 -33.95 34.14 55.39
C VAL A 211 -34.50 34.58 56.75
N ALA A 212 -35.68 34.12 57.15
CA ALA A 212 -36.30 34.53 58.41
C ALA A 212 -35.43 34.22 59.63
N ALA A 213 -34.78 33.05 59.68
CA ALA A 213 -33.88 32.69 60.77
C ALA A 213 -32.64 33.63 60.86
N PRO A 214 -31.90 33.90 59.78
CA PRO A 214 -30.88 34.96 59.75
C PRO A 214 -31.36 36.33 60.21
N ILE A 215 -32.53 36.79 59.75
CA ILE A 215 -33.13 38.09 60.14
C ILE A 215 -33.37 38.14 61.65
N ILE A 216 -33.96 37.09 62.22
CA ILE A 216 -34.20 36.97 63.66
C ILE A 216 -32.86 36.97 64.41
N ARG A 217 -31.86 36.21 63.97
CA ARG A 217 -30.54 36.18 64.59
C ARG A 217 -29.80 37.51 64.53
N ASN A 218 -30.10 38.35 63.52
CA ASN A 218 -29.55 39.69 63.37
C ASN A 218 -30.33 40.76 64.18
N GLY A 219 -31.18 40.36 65.13
CA GLY A 219 -31.91 41.26 66.02
C GLY A 219 -33.24 41.79 65.47
N GLN A 220 -33.58 41.53 64.20
CA GLN A 220 -34.80 42.01 63.56
C GLN A 220 -36.00 41.06 63.83
N TYR A 221 -36.30 40.82 65.11
CA TYR A 221 -37.24 39.77 65.54
C TYR A 221 -38.66 39.96 64.99
N ARG A 222 -39.22 41.18 65.12
CA ARG A 222 -40.58 41.49 64.65
C ARG A 222 -40.72 41.27 63.14
N ARG A 223 -39.75 41.76 62.37
CA ARG A 223 -39.71 41.61 60.92
C ARG A 223 -39.66 40.14 60.51
N GLY A 224 -38.75 39.35 61.10
CA GLY A 224 -38.64 37.92 60.80
C GLY A 224 -39.89 37.13 61.18
N MET A 225 -40.56 37.50 62.28
CA MET A 225 -41.84 36.93 62.70
C MET A 225 -42.96 37.23 61.69
N GLU A 226 -43.12 38.49 61.29
CA GLU A 226 -44.17 38.92 60.35
C GLU A 226 -44.00 38.25 58.98
N MET A 227 -42.77 38.24 58.44
CA MET A 227 -42.45 37.52 57.21
C MET A 227 -42.79 36.03 57.33
N SER A 228 -42.41 35.38 58.43
CA SER A 228 -42.71 33.95 58.65
C SER A 228 -44.21 33.68 58.77
N ARG A 229 -44.98 34.62 59.33
CA ARG A 229 -46.44 34.52 59.45
C ARG A 229 -47.12 34.63 58.09
N GLU A 230 -46.72 35.61 57.29
CA GLU A 230 -47.19 35.78 55.92
C GLU A 230 -46.93 34.53 55.08
N ALA A 231 -45.68 34.07 55.04
CA ALA A 231 -45.28 32.88 54.30
C ALA A 231 -46.00 31.60 54.77
N LEU A 232 -46.32 31.49 56.07
CA LEU A 232 -47.10 30.35 56.58
C LEU A 232 -48.53 30.34 56.04
N GLY A 233 -49.14 31.50 55.83
CA GLY A 233 -50.46 31.61 55.20
C GLY A 233 -50.47 31.02 53.79
N PHE A 234 -49.50 31.41 52.97
CA PHE A 234 -49.30 30.84 51.63
C PHE A 234 -48.97 29.34 51.68
N ALA A 235 -48.08 28.94 52.58
CA ALA A 235 -47.67 27.54 52.72
C ALA A 235 -48.86 26.62 53.08
N LYS A 236 -49.79 27.09 53.95
CA LYS A 236 -51.03 26.36 54.29
C LYS A 236 -52.01 26.35 53.11
N LYS A 237 -52.23 27.49 52.46
CA LYS A 237 -53.14 27.62 51.30
C LYS A 237 -52.78 26.65 50.17
N TYR A 238 -51.49 26.49 49.89
CA TYR A 238 -50.99 25.67 48.79
C TYR A 238 -50.42 24.32 49.22
N ASN A 239 -50.68 23.90 50.47
CA ASN A 239 -50.30 22.60 51.02
C ASN A 239 -48.81 22.24 50.84
N PHE A 240 -47.93 23.16 51.23
CA PHE A 240 -46.47 22.94 51.21
C PHE A 240 -46.07 21.82 52.16
N ALA A 241 -44.91 21.21 51.92
CA ALA A 241 -44.37 20.15 52.77
C ALA A 241 -44.39 20.55 54.26
N LEU A 242 -44.77 19.60 55.12
CA LEU A 242 -44.90 19.81 56.57
C LEU A 242 -43.60 20.37 57.20
N GLN A 243 -42.45 20.05 56.61
CA GLN A 243 -41.16 20.59 57.02
C GLN A 243 -41.04 22.10 56.81
N THR A 244 -41.51 22.63 55.69
CA THR A 244 -41.49 24.08 55.42
C THR A 244 -42.41 24.82 56.40
N GLN A 245 -43.62 24.31 56.58
CA GLN A 245 -44.57 24.85 57.55
C GLN A 245 -44.01 24.82 58.98
N TYR A 246 -43.34 23.74 59.37
CA TYR A 246 -42.68 23.59 60.67
C TYR A 246 -41.63 24.67 60.94
N TYR A 247 -40.74 24.94 59.98
CA TYR A 247 -39.69 25.95 60.16
C TYR A 247 -40.27 27.37 60.22
N LEU A 248 -41.30 27.68 59.43
CA LEU A 248 -41.99 28.97 59.49
C LEU A 248 -42.68 29.19 60.86
N ILE A 249 -43.29 28.15 61.43
CA ILE A 249 -43.87 28.18 62.78
C ILE A 249 -42.79 28.40 63.83
N LEU A 250 -41.67 27.69 63.74
CA LEU A 250 -40.60 27.83 64.72
C LEU A 250 -39.85 29.15 64.61
N ASN A 251 -39.68 29.71 63.42
CA ASN A 251 -39.15 31.07 63.26
C ASN A 251 -40.02 32.08 64.01
N GLN A 252 -41.35 31.99 63.93
CA GLN A 252 -42.25 32.81 64.76
C GLN A 252 -42.01 32.55 66.26
N GLY A 253 -41.90 31.29 66.67
CA GLY A 253 -41.65 30.92 68.06
C GLY A 253 -40.34 31.48 68.63
N PHE A 254 -39.22 31.35 67.89
CA PHE A 254 -37.93 31.93 68.26
C PHE A 254 -37.99 33.46 68.28
N ALA A 255 -38.71 34.10 67.36
CA ALA A 255 -38.88 35.55 67.39
C ALA A 255 -39.68 36.01 68.62
N TYR A 256 -40.76 35.32 68.98
CA TYR A 256 -41.53 35.61 70.20
C TYR A 256 -40.69 35.42 71.47
N GLU A 257 -39.86 34.39 71.53
CA GLU A 257 -38.92 34.17 72.64
C GLU A 257 -37.95 35.35 72.79
N ARG A 258 -37.34 35.81 71.68
CA ARG A 258 -36.45 36.98 71.68
C ARG A 258 -37.13 38.30 72.03
N LEU A 259 -38.44 38.40 71.79
CA LEU A 259 -39.26 39.55 72.18
C LEU A 259 -39.77 39.47 73.63
N GLY A 260 -39.48 38.38 74.36
CA GLY A 260 -39.97 38.16 75.73
C GLY A 260 -41.44 37.75 75.82
N ILE A 261 -42.09 37.43 74.69
CA ILE A 261 -43.52 37.06 74.62
C ILE A 261 -43.63 35.52 74.74
N TYR A 262 -43.32 35.01 75.93
CA TYR A 262 -43.07 33.59 76.11
C TYR A 262 -44.29 32.68 75.92
N ASP A 263 -45.51 33.17 76.17
CA ASP A 263 -46.72 32.35 76.02
C ASP A 263 -47.06 32.13 74.53
N SER A 264 -46.89 33.16 73.70
CA SER A 264 -46.97 33.01 72.24
C SER A 264 -45.84 32.13 71.70
N ALA A 265 -44.62 32.25 72.25
CA ALA A 265 -43.52 31.36 71.90
C ALA A 265 -43.83 29.89 72.24
N MET A 266 -44.43 29.64 73.41
CA MET A 266 -44.86 28.31 73.86
C MET A 266 -45.94 27.73 72.95
N GLN A 267 -46.94 28.53 72.56
CA GLN A 267 -47.96 28.10 71.60
C GLN A 267 -47.35 27.69 70.25
N LYS A 268 -46.42 28.48 69.71
CA LYS A 268 -45.74 28.16 68.44
C LYS A 268 -44.85 26.93 68.55
N MET A 269 -44.18 26.74 69.68
CA MET A 269 -43.43 25.53 69.97
C MET A 269 -44.33 24.29 69.93
N LEU A 270 -45.50 24.34 70.59
CA LEU A 270 -46.48 23.24 70.61
C LEU A 270 -47.07 22.97 69.21
N GLU A 271 -47.39 24.02 68.44
CA GLU A 271 -47.85 23.91 67.05
C GLU A 271 -46.80 23.18 66.19
N GLY A 272 -45.52 23.58 66.31
CA GLY A 272 -44.41 22.92 65.62
C GLY A 272 -44.20 21.47 66.06
N ALA A 273 -44.34 21.18 67.36
CA ALA A 273 -44.22 19.82 67.89
C ALA A 273 -45.33 18.89 67.40
N ARG A 274 -46.57 19.38 67.28
CA ARG A 274 -47.69 18.61 66.67
C ARG A 274 -47.44 18.33 65.20
N LEU A 275 -46.92 19.33 64.47
CA LEU A 275 -46.69 19.21 63.03
C LEU A 275 -45.53 18.27 62.69
N ARG A 276 -44.44 18.32 63.46
CA ARG A 276 -43.30 17.39 63.34
C ARG A 276 -42.82 16.95 64.72
N PRO A 277 -43.40 15.87 65.29
CA PRO A 277 -43.01 15.34 66.61
C PRO A 277 -41.54 14.92 66.71
N MET A 278 -40.98 14.46 65.60
CA MET A 278 -39.57 14.08 65.49
C MET A 278 -38.63 15.26 65.22
N GLY A 279 -39.14 16.48 65.07
CA GLY A 279 -38.31 17.68 64.93
C GLY A 279 -37.49 17.98 66.18
N ILE A 280 -36.33 18.62 66.01
CA ILE A 280 -35.43 18.94 67.13
C ILE A 280 -35.57 20.38 67.61
N ASP A 281 -35.91 21.30 66.72
CA ASP A 281 -35.86 22.75 66.98
C ASP A 281 -36.94 23.21 67.98
N HIS A 282 -38.05 22.46 68.11
CA HIS A 282 -39.08 22.76 69.11
C HIS A 282 -38.61 22.41 70.54
N HIS A 283 -37.73 21.40 70.71
CA HIS A 283 -37.09 21.11 72.00
C HIS A 283 -36.11 22.22 72.39
N ARG A 284 -35.34 22.72 71.42
CA ARG A 284 -34.47 23.88 71.62
C ARG A 284 -35.25 25.12 72.03
N LEU A 285 -36.35 25.41 71.35
CA LEU A 285 -37.21 26.55 71.68
C LEU A 285 -37.82 26.39 73.07
N LYS A 286 -38.29 25.19 73.43
CA LYS A 286 -38.81 24.88 74.78
C LYS A 286 -37.77 25.13 75.87
N TYR A 287 -36.52 24.72 75.66
CA TYR A 287 -35.39 25.04 76.54
C TYR A 287 -35.20 26.56 76.71
N LEU A 288 -35.14 27.31 75.60
CA LEU A 288 -34.93 28.76 75.66
C LEU A 288 -36.04 29.48 76.43
N ILE A 289 -37.30 29.06 76.22
CA ILE A 289 -38.44 29.64 76.93
C ILE A 289 -38.33 29.40 78.44
N TYR A 290 -38.08 28.16 78.89
CA TYR A 290 -37.96 27.88 80.34
C TYR A 290 -36.75 28.55 80.97
N LYS A 291 -35.63 28.62 80.24
CA LYS A 291 -34.45 29.36 80.70
C LYS A 291 -34.76 30.84 80.91
N ALA A 292 -35.46 31.46 79.95
CA ALA A 292 -35.82 32.87 80.02
C ALA A 292 -36.87 33.17 81.11
N LYS A 293 -37.72 32.20 81.46
CA LYS A 293 -38.66 32.27 82.61
C LYS A 293 -38.01 31.98 83.98
N GLY A 294 -36.73 31.59 84.03
CA GLY A 294 -36.04 31.18 85.27
C GLY A 294 -36.41 29.79 85.78
N GLU A 295 -37.12 28.98 84.99
CA GLU A 295 -37.55 27.61 85.35
C GLU A 295 -36.44 26.59 85.04
N TYR A 296 -35.30 26.69 85.72
CA TYR A 296 -34.07 25.97 85.36
C TYR A 296 -34.19 24.43 85.33
N ALA A 297 -34.98 23.82 86.23
CA ALA A 297 -35.19 22.37 86.23
C ALA A 297 -35.89 21.88 84.95
N LYS A 298 -36.92 22.61 84.49
CA LYS A 298 -37.60 22.30 83.22
C LYS A 298 -36.73 22.66 82.01
N ALA A 299 -35.93 23.70 82.12
CA ALA A 299 -34.97 24.08 81.09
C ALA A 299 -33.91 22.99 80.89
N LEU A 300 -33.37 22.42 81.98
CA LEU A 300 -32.42 21.32 81.94
C LEU A 300 -33.01 20.09 81.27
N ALA A 301 -34.21 19.64 81.69
CA ALA A 301 -34.88 18.49 81.06
C ALA A 301 -35.14 18.71 79.55
N ALA A 302 -35.55 19.92 79.16
CA ALA A 302 -35.73 20.27 77.75
C ALA A 302 -34.40 20.32 76.99
N TYR A 303 -33.32 20.79 77.63
CA TYR A 303 -31.99 20.82 77.06
C TYR A 303 -31.40 19.41 76.89
N GLU A 304 -31.52 18.52 77.88
CA GLU A 304 -31.07 17.13 77.79
C GLU A 304 -31.76 16.39 76.65
N LEU A 305 -33.08 16.58 76.49
CA LEU A 305 -33.81 16.00 75.37
C LEU A 305 -33.37 16.60 74.02
N TYR A 306 -33.13 17.91 73.97
CA TYR A 306 -32.58 18.55 72.78
C TYR A 306 -31.17 18.04 72.47
N ALA A 307 -30.29 17.93 73.47
CA ALA A 307 -28.93 17.45 73.35
C ALA A 307 -28.90 15.99 72.91
N PHE A 308 -29.68 15.11 73.54
CA PHE A 308 -29.81 13.71 73.13
C PHE A 308 -30.30 13.56 71.69
N LYS A 309 -31.33 14.30 71.28
CA LYS A 309 -31.83 14.26 69.89
C LYS A 309 -30.85 14.89 68.90
N SER A 310 -30.17 15.97 69.30
CA SER A 310 -29.12 16.62 68.51
C SER A 310 -27.95 15.66 68.32
N ASP A 311 -27.47 15.02 69.38
CA ASP A 311 -26.38 14.05 69.37
C ASP A 311 -26.76 12.80 68.61
N SER A 312 -27.98 12.28 68.73
CA SER A 312 -28.46 11.20 67.87
C SER A 312 -28.43 11.61 66.40
N THR A 313 -28.86 12.84 66.06
CA THR A 313 -28.86 13.34 64.66
C THR A 313 -27.44 13.57 64.15
N ILE A 314 -26.56 14.09 65.00
CA ILE A 314 -25.15 14.34 64.73
C ILE A 314 -24.41 13.01 64.59
N ARG A 315 -24.68 12.03 65.45
CA ARG A 315 -24.13 10.68 65.39
C ARG A 315 -24.57 9.98 64.11
N THR A 316 -25.86 10.00 63.77
CA THR A 316 -26.33 9.46 62.48
C THR A 316 -25.70 10.19 61.28
N ARG A 317 -25.49 11.51 61.35
CA ARG A 317 -24.73 12.26 60.33
C ARG A 317 -23.25 11.88 60.28
N HIS A 318 -22.62 11.65 61.43
CA HIS A 318 -21.24 11.20 61.49
C HIS A 318 -21.10 9.78 61.00
N GLU A 319 -21.98 8.85 61.36
CA GLU A 319 -22.04 7.47 60.87
C GLU A 319 -22.23 7.45 59.36
N THR A 320 -23.21 8.18 58.82
CA THR A 320 -23.40 8.29 57.36
C THR A 320 -22.22 8.97 56.66
N LYS A 321 -21.58 9.96 57.29
CA LYS A 321 -20.37 10.60 56.77
C LYS A 321 -19.14 9.68 56.85
N LEU A 322 -19.04 8.87 57.89
CA LEU A 322 -17.98 7.89 58.11
C LEU A 322 -18.12 6.73 57.13
N SER A 323 -19.33 6.18 56.93
CA SER A 323 -19.59 5.16 55.92
C SER A 323 -19.33 5.68 54.50
N SER A 324 -19.69 6.94 54.19
CA SER A 324 -19.35 7.51 52.88
C SER A 324 -17.85 7.85 52.72
N LEU A 325 -17.15 8.24 53.79
CA LEU A 325 -15.69 8.38 53.81
C LEU A 325 -14.97 7.03 53.68
N GLN A 326 -15.46 5.99 54.33
CA GLN A 326 -14.96 4.62 54.20
C GLN A 326 -15.16 4.11 52.77
N ALA A 327 -16.34 4.34 52.19
CA ALA A 327 -16.59 4.02 50.79
C ALA A 327 -15.65 4.81 49.85
N ARG A 328 -15.39 6.09 50.11
CA ARG A 328 -14.40 6.89 49.34
C ARG A 328 -12.99 6.35 49.47
N LEU A 329 -12.56 5.97 50.67
CA LEU A 329 -11.24 5.40 50.92
C LEU A 329 -11.10 4.03 50.24
N GLU A 330 -12.12 3.18 50.32
CA GLU A 330 -12.13 1.88 49.66
C GLU A 330 -12.11 2.02 48.13
N VAL A 331 -12.89 2.94 47.57
CA VAL A 331 -12.85 3.28 46.14
C VAL A 331 -11.48 3.83 45.75
N GLY A 332 -10.91 4.77 46.51
CA GLY A 332 -9.59 5.33 46.22
C GLY A 332 -8.44 4.32 46.33
N LEU A 333 -8.53 3.35 47.25
CA LEU A 333 -7.59 2.23 47.35
C LEU A 333 -7.71 1.29 46.15
N LYS A 334 -8.95 0.96 45.75
CA LYS A 334 -9.21 0.18 44.53
C LYS A 334 -8.78 0.92 43.26
N GLU A 335 -8.95 2.23 43.19
CA GLU A 335 -8.47 3.06 42.08
C GLU A 335 -6.94 3.04 42.00
N LYS A 336 -6.22 3.15 43.13
CA LYS A 336 -4.75 3.00 43.15
C LYS A 336 -4.30 1.59 42.76
N GLU A 337 -5.02 0.57 43.17
CA GLU A 337 -4.74 -0.81 42.79
C GLU A 337 -4.98 -1.02 41.29
N VAL A 338 -6.10 -0.51 40.76
CA VAL A 338 -6.41 -0.51 39.32
C VAL A 338 -5.35 0.28 38.56
N GLU A 339 -4.94 1.46 39.02
CA GLU A 339 -3.89 2.28 38.40
C GLU A 339 -2.54 1.56 38.36
N SER A 340 -2.18 0.87 39.45
CA SER A 340 -0.98 0.02 39.51
C SER A 340 -1.07 -1.16 38.55
N LEU A 341 -2.23 -1.82 38.48
CA LEU A 341 -2.48 -2.93 37.56
C LEU A 341 -2.49 -2.46 36.10
N THR A 342 -3.05 -1.29 35.80
CA THR A 342 -3.03 -0.71 34.46
C THR A 342 -1.63 -0.30 34.07
N GLN A 343 -0.84 0.31 34.97
CA GLN A 343 0.57 0.61 34.69
C GLN A 343 1.38 -0.67 34.45
N LYS A 344 1.17 -1.73 35.24
CA LYS A 344 1.80 -3.04 35.01
C LYS A 344 1.38 -3.65 33.68
N ALA A 345 0.10 -3.57 33.33
CA ALA A 345 -0.43 -4.06 32.06
C ALA A 345 0.12 -3.26 30.87
N GLU A 346 0.22 -1.93 30.97
CA GLU A 346 0.83 -1.06 29.96
C GLU A 346 2.33 -1.34 29.80
N LEU A 347 3.06 -1.54 30.91
CA LEU A 347 4.47 -1.91 30.88
C LEU A 347 4.66 -3.27 30.20
N GLN A 348 3.86 -4.26 30.60
CA GLN A 348 3.87 -5.60 29.99
C GLN A 348 3.48 -5.54 28.51
N GLN A 349 2.51 -4.72 28.14
CA GLN A 349 2.10 -4.53 26.75
C GLN A 349 3.19 -3.82 25.94
N SER A 350 3.92 -2.87 26.54
CA SER A 350 5.10 -2.23 25.95
C SER A 350 6.24 -3.23 25.75
N GLU A 351 6.50 -4.11 26.71
CA GLU A 351 7.49 -5.19 26.59
C GLU A 351 7.11 -6.18 25.48
N ILE A 352 5.84 -6.59 25.42
CA ILE A 352 5.32 -7.45 24.34
C ILE A 352 5.46 -6.75 22.99
N GLN A 353 5.17 -5.44 22.90
CA GLN A 353 5.39 -4.67 21.68
C GLN A 353 6.87 -4.64 21.28
N LYS A 354 7.79 -4.39 22.22
CA LYS A 354 9.25 -4.44 21.96
C LYS A 354 9.69 -5.82 21.48
N GLN A 355 9.23 -6.90 22.11
CA GLN A 355 9.49 -8.28 21.68
C GLN A 355 8.93 -8.55 20.28
N ARG A 356 7.72 -8.08 19.98
CA ARG A 356 7.09 -8.22 18.66
C ARG A 356 7.86 -7.44 17.58
N TYR A 357 8.27 -6.22 17.86
CA TYR A 357 9.12 -5.45 16.93
C TYR A 357 10.47 -6.14 16.72
N PHE A 358 11.08 -6.64 17.78
CA PHE A 358 12.32 -7.42 17.69
C PHE A 358 12.16 -8.65 16.79
N LEU A 359 11.10 -9.44 16.97
CA LEU A 359 10.79 -10.60 16.12
C LEU A 359 10.55 -10.20 14.67
N ILE A 360 9.78 -9.13 14.41
CA ILE A 360 9.56 -8.63 13.05
C ILE A 360 10.89 -8.20 12.41
N THR A 361 11.74 -7.48 13.13
CA THR A 361 13.06 -7.07 12.62
C THR A 361 13.95 -8.28 12.32
N LEU A 362 13.93 -9.31 13.16
CA LEU A 362 14.67 -10.56 12.93
C LEU A 362 14.18 -11.26 11.65
N ILE A 363 12.86 -11.38 11.48
CA ILE A 363 12.25 -11.98 10.27
C ILE A 363 12.63 -11.17 9.02
N LEU A 364 12.59 -9.84 9.09
CA LEU A 364 13.00 -8.97 7.98
C LEU A 364 14.49 -9.13 7.63
N ILE A 365 15.36 -9.27 8.63
CA ILE A 365 16.79 -9.55 8.40
C ILE A 365 16.96 -10.92 7.73
N VAL A 366 16.25 -11.96 8.18
CA VAL A 366 16.30 -13.28 7.55
C VAL A 366 15.82 -13.22 6.10
N ILE A 367 14.70 -12.53 5.83
CA ILE A 367 14.19 -12.31 4.47
C ILE A 367 15.21 -11.55 3.62
N LEU A 368 15.88 -10.54 4.19
CA LEU A 368 16.92 -9.78 3.51
C LEU A 368 18.12 -10.67 3.15
N VAL A 369 18.59 -11.50 4.09
CA VAL A 369 19.70 -12.44 3.85
C VAL A 369 19.33 -13.47 2.77
N ILE A 370 18.12 -14.02 2.83
CA ILE A 370 17.60 -14.94 1.79
C ILE A 370 17.52 -14.22 0.44
N GLY A 371 17.03 -12.98 0.41
CA GLY A 371 16.92 -12.17 -0.79
C GLY A 371 18.28 -11.85 -1.42
N VAL A 372 19.28 -11.48 -0.61
CA VAL A 372 20.66 -11.25 -1.05
C VAL A 372 21.28 -12.56 -1.55
N GLY A 373 21.10 -13.66 -0.84
CA GLY A 373 21.56 -14.99 -1.27
C GLY A 373 20.95 -15.41 -2.60
N TYR A 374 19.64 -15.22 -2.77
CA TYR A 374 18.92 -15.50 -4.02
C TYR A 374 19.39 -14.60 -5.17
N ALA A 375 19.62 -13.31 -4.91
CA ALA A 375 20.16 -12.39 -5.91
C ALA A 375 21.58 -12.80 -6.33
N PHE A 376 22.43 -13.23 -5.39
CA PHE A 376 23.76 -13.75 -5.70
C PHE A 376 23.70 -15.05 -6.51
N TYR A 377 22.81 -15.98 -6.13
CA TYR A 377 22.55 -17.21 -6.87
C TYR A 377 22.09 -16.93 -8.32
N LYS A 378 21.10 -16.03 -8.50
CA LYS A 378 20.66 -15.60 -9.83
C LYS A 378 21.78 -14.94 -10.61
N ARG A 379 22.56 -14.03 -9.99
CA ARG A 379 23.69 -13.38 -10.65
C ARG A 379 24.73 -14.39 -11.13
N ARG A 380 25.02 -15.43 -10.34
CA ARG A 380 25.92 -16.52 -10.73
C ARG A 380 25.39 -17.32 -11.92
N GLN A 381 24.11 -17.67 -11.89
CA GLN A 381 23.41 -18.36 -13.00
C GLN A 381 23.45 -17.54 -14.31
N TRP A 382 23.24 -16.23 -14.24
CA TRP A 382 23.27 -15.36 -15.43
C TRP A 382 24.67 -15.28 -16.04
N LYS A 383 25.72 -15.18 -15.21
CA LYS A 383 27.10 -15.21 -15.70
C LYS A 383 27.44 -16.51 -16.43
N GLN A 384 26.97 -17.66 -15.92
CA GLN A 384 27.18 -18.96 -16.59
C GLN A 384 26.50 -19.01 -17.96
N LYS A 385 25.25 -18.54 -18.07
CA LYS A 385 24.56 -18.45 -19.36
C LYS A 385 25.28 -17.53 -20.35
N GLN A 386 25.78 -16.39 -19.89
CA GLN A 386 26.56 -15.47 -20.73
C GLN A 386 27.84 -16.11 -21.28
N ALA A 387 28.53 -16.92 -20.47
CA ALA A 387 29.73 -17.63 -20.92
C ALA A 387 29.43 -18.66 -22.01
N ILE A 388 28.32 -19.41 -21.87
CA ILE A 388 27.90 -20.40 -22.89
C ILE A 388 27.53 -19.71 -24.20
N ILE A 389 26.71 -18.65 -24.14
CA ILE A 389 26.31 -17.87 -25.33
C ILE A 389 27.53 -17.30 -26.07
N LEU A 390 28.55 -16.85 -25.33
CA LEU A 390 29.78 -16.33 -25.93
C LEU A 390 30.57 -17.41 -26.68
N ILE A 391 30.62 -18.64 -26.13
CA ILE A 391 31.26 -19.79 -26.79
C ILE A 391 30.51 -20.13 -28.08
N GLU A 392 29.18 -20.27 -28.03
CA GLU A 392 28.34 -20.56 -29.20
C GLU A 392 28.50 -19.49 -30.30
N LEU A 393 28.54 -18.20 -29.92
CA LEU A 393 28.74 -17.11 -30.85
C LEU A 393 30.11 -17.17 -31.55
N ASN A 394 31.16 -17.51 -30.81
CA ASN A 394 32.51 -17.65 -31.35
C ASN A 394 32.60 -18.84 -32.32
N GLU A 395 31.96 -19.96 -32.00
CA GLU A 395 31.89 -21.12 -32.90
C GLU A 395 31.13 -20.79 -34.19
N ALA A 396 29.98 -20.11 -34.09
CA ALA A 396 29.21 -19.69 -35.25
C ALA A 396 30.02 -18.75 -36.16
N ARG A 397 30.74 -17.78 -35.57
CA ARG A 397 31.64 -16.89 -36.34
C ARG A 397 32.75 -17.66 -37.05
N ARG A 398 33.36 -18.63 -36.37
CA ARG A 398 34.43 -19.45 -36.96
C ARG A 398 33.93 -20.27 -38.15
N ARG A 399 32.72 -20.87 -38.04
CA ARG A 399 32.10 -21.61 -39.16
C ARG A 399 31.85 -20.70 -40.37
N LEU A 400 31.30 -19.52 -40.13
CA LEU A 400 31.03 -18.56 -41.20
C LEU A 400 32.31 -18.11 -41.92
N GLU A 401 33.40 -17.92 -41.17
CA GLU A 401 34.68 -17.51 -41.75
C GLU A 401 35.28 -18.60 -42.64
N ILE A 402 35.23 -19.86 -42.19
CA ILE A 402 35.66 -21.02 -42.98
C ILE A 402 34.83 -21.14 -44.26
N GLU A 403 33.51 -20.98 -44.17
CA GLU A 403 32.61 -21.04 -45.32
C GLU A 403 32.94 -19.94 -46.36
N LYS A 404 33.22 -18.72 -45.90
CA LYS A 404 33.64 -17.63 -46.78
C LYS A 404 34.96 -17.93 -47.49
N GLN A 405 35.95 -18.45 -46.76
CA GLN A 405 37.24 -18.84 -47.34
C GLN A 405 37.08 -19.94 -48.39
N TYR A 406 36.23 -20.94 -48.12
CA TYR A 406 35.91 -21.99 -49.07
C TYR A 406 35.32 -21.44 -50.37
N ARG A 407 34.25 -20.62 -50.30
CA ARG A 407 33.63 -20.03 -51.49
C ARG A 407 34.59 -19.13 -52.28
N ALA A 408 35.45 -18.39 -51.58
CA ALA A 408 36.47 -17.56 -52.24
C ALA A 408 37.49 -18.41 -53.00
N SER A 409 37.88 -19.57 -52.46
CA SER A 409 38.78 -20.52 -53.12
C SER A 409 38.13 -21.17 -54.35
N GLU A 410 36.87 -21.59 -54.22
CA GLU A 410 36.08 -22.18 -55.32
C GLU A 410 35.96 -21.19 -56.51
N LEU A 411 35.62 -19.93 -56.24
CA LEU A 411 35.56 -18.88 -57.26
C LEU A 411 36.92 -18.63 -57.92
N LYS A 412 38.02 -18.70 -57.16
CA LYS A 412 39.37 -18.54 -57.70
C LYS A 412 39.74 -19.70 -58.63
N ALA A 413 39.38 -20.93 -58.25
CA ALA A 413 39.60 -22.11 -59.06
C ALA A 413 38.83 -22.04 -60.39
N ILE A 414 37.54 -21.69 -60.36
CA ILE A 414 36.72 -21.51 -61.57
C ILE A 414 37.34 -20.47 -62.52
N ARG A 415 37.78 -19.32 -62.00
CA ARG A 415 38.41 -18.27 -62.83
C ARG A 415 39.70 -18.72 -63.51
N SER A 416 40.47 -19.62 -62.89
CA SER A 416 41.70 -20.15 -63.49
C SER A 416 41.48 -21.11 -64.67
N GLN A 417 40.26 -21.62 -64.85
CA GLN A 417 39.92 -22.57 -65.92
C GLN A 417 39.73 -21.91 -67.28
N MET A 418 39.56 -20.58 -67.35
CA MET A 418 39.57 -19.85 -68.63
C MET A 418 41.02 -19.52 -68.99
N ASN A 419 41.71 -20.40 -69.74
CA ASN A 419 43.12 -20.22 -70.14
C ASN A 419 43.27 -18.97 -71.03
N PRO A 420 43.81 -17.84 -70.52
CA PRO A 420 43.86 -16.59 -71.28
C PRO A 420 44.76 -16.73 -72.52
N HIS A 421 45.76 -17.59 -72.45
CA HIS A 421 46.73 -17.82 -73.53
C HIS A 421 46.11 -18.53 -74.74
N PHE A 422 45.21 -19.49 -74.53
CA PHE A 422 44.48 -20.13 -75.64
C PHE A 422 43.56 -19.12 -76.36
N LEU A 423 42.86 -18.27 -75.59
CA LEU A 423 42.03 -17.20 -76.13
C LEU A 423 42.83 -16.22 -77.00
N PHE A 424 43.98 -15.76 -76.52
CA PHE A 424 44.86 -14.87 -77.31
C PHE A 424 45.41 -15.57 -78.56
N ASN A 425 45.79 -16.84 -78.47
CA ASN A 425 46.31 -17.58 -79.63
C ASN A 425 45.27 -17.77 -80.72
N ALA A 426 44.04 -18.15 -80.36
CA ALA A 426 42.97 -18.33 -81.33
C ALA A 426 42.63 -17.01 -82.05
N LEU A 427 42.59 -15.89 -81.33
CA LEU A 427 42.38 -14.56 -81.91
C LEU A 427 43.52 -14.14 -82.86
N ASN A 428 44.78 -14.42 -82.49
CA ASN A 428 45.93 -14.14 -83.34
C ASN A 428 45.91 -14.97 -84.63
N SER A 429 45.55 -16.26 -84.57
CA SER A 429 45.42 -17.10 -85.77
C SER A 429 44.28 -16.67 -86.68
N ILE A 430 43.16 -16.22 -86.13
CA ILE A 430 42.07 -15.60 -86.92
C ILE A 430 42.59 -14.34 -87.62
N GLN A 431 43.33 -13.48 -86.92
CA GLN A 431 43.93 -12.28 -87.50
C GLN A 431 44.91 -12.62 -88.63
N GLU A 432 45.75 -13.64 -88.47
CA GLU A 432 46.70 -14.09 -89.49
C GLU A 432 46.01 -14.57 -90.77
N TYR A 433 44.99 -15.43 -90.69
CA TYR A 433 44.23 -15.87 -91.87
C TYR A 433 43.49 -14.72 -92.57
N ILE A 434 43.02 -13.71 -91.80
CA ILE A 434 42.45 -12.49 -92.37
C ILE A 434 43.51 -11.69 -93.14
N MET A 435 44.73 -11.56 -92.59
CA MET A 435 45.85 -10.87 -93.24
C MET A 435 46.35 -11.60 -94.50
N LEU A 436 46.35 -12.94 -94.51
CA LEU A 436 46.70 -13.77 -95.66
C LEU A 436 45.58 -13.87 -96.73
N ASN A 437 44.46 -13.18 -96.50
CA ASN A 437 43.27 -13.15 -97.38
C ASN A 437 42.60 -14.52 -97.57
N GLU A 438 42.80 -15.45 -96.65
CA GLU A 438 42.23 -16.80 -96.65
C GLU A 438 40.86 -16.83 -95.96
N LYS A 439 39.91 -16.03 -96.48
CA LYS A 439 38.61 -15.76 -95.83
C LYS A 439 37.82 -17.01 -95.45
N LYS A 440 37.89 -18.08 -96.26
CA LYS A 440 37.20 -19.36 -95.98
C LYS A 440 37.81 -20.10 -94.79
N LEU A 441 39.14 -20.09 -94.65
CA LEU A 441 39.85 -20.70 -93.52
C LEU A 441 39.62 -19.89 -92.24
N ALA A 442 39.69 -18.55 -92.32
CA ALA A 442 39.37 -17.67 -91.20
C ALA A 442 37.93 -17.89 -90.67
N GLY A 443 36.94 -17.97 -91.57
CA GLY A 443 35.55 -18.23 -91.19
C GLY A 443 35.34 -19.62 -90.56
N LYS A 444 36.00 -20.65 -91.10
CA LYS A 444 35.94 -22.02 -90.56
C LYS A 444 36.59 -22.10 -89.17
N TYR A 445 37.74 -21.45 -88.98
CA TYR A 445 38.43 -21.39 -87.69
C TYR A 445 37.60 -20.65 -86.64
N LEU A 446 37.03 -19.48 -87.01
CA LEU A 446 36.18 -18.69 -86.12
C LEU A 446 34.91 -19.46 -85.69
N GLY A 447 34.26 -20.18 -86.61
CA GLY A 447 33.10 -21.01 -86.29
C GLY A 447 33.44 -22.10 -85.27
N LYS A 448 34.48 -22.90 -85.55
CA LYS A 448 34.96 -23.96 -84.65
C LYS A 448 35.40 -23.41 -83.28
N PHE A 449 36.03 -22.24 -83.26
CA PHE A 449 36.40 -21.56 -82.03
C PHE A 449 35.17 -21.12 -81.21
N ALA A 450 34.15 -20.56 -81.84
CA ALA A 450 32.91 -20.18 -81.16
C ALA A 450 32.17 -21.39 -80.59
N ASP A 451 32.13 -22.51 -81.32
CA ASP A 451 31.55 -23.77 -80.86
C ASP A 451 32.31 -24.32 -79.66
N LEU A 452 33.65 -24.30 -79.68
CA LEU A 452 34.48 -24.74 -78.56
C LEU A 452 34.27 -23.87 -77.31
N MET A 453 34.18 -22.56 -77.47
CA MET A 453 33.91 -21.64 -76.37
C MET A 453 32.54 -21.87 -75.75
N ARG A 454 31.53 -22.18 -76.57
CA ARG A 454 30.20 -22.54 -76.06
C ARG A 454 30.26 -23.82 -75.23
N ILE A 455 30.95 -24.85 -75.73
CA ILE A 455 31.14 -26.12 -75.02
C ILE A 455 31.86 -25.88 -73.68
N TYR A 456 32.94 -25.09 -73.65
CA TYR A 456 33.66 -24.80 -72.39
C TYR A 456 32.81 -24.05 -71.38
N LEU A 457 32.02 -23.07 -71.81
CA LEU A 457 31.12 -22.36 -70.91
C LEU A 457 30.05 -23.28 -70.33
N GLN A 458 29.46 -24.14 -71.16
CA GLN A 458 28.48 -25.14 -70.71
C GLN A 458 29.11 -26.15 -69.75
N HIS A 459 30.26 -26.71 -70.10
CA HIS A 459 30.97 -27.71 -69.30
C HIS A 459 31.48 -27.14 -67.97
N SER A 460 31.86 -25.85 -67.94
CA SER A 460 32.32 -25.18 -66.70
C SER A 460 31.22 -24.99 -65.64
N GLN A 461 29.94 -25.02 -66.05
CA GLN A 461 28.80 -24.94 -65.14
C GLN A 461 28.38 -26.32 -64.60
N SER A 462 28.81 -27.39 -65.26
CA SER A 462 28.55 -28.78 -64.87
C SER A 462 29.73 -29.35 -64.08
N LYS A 463 29.44 -30.12 -63.02
CA LYS A 463 30.48 -30.82 -62.25
C LYS A 463 31.12 -31.97 -63.04
N SER A 464 30.35 -32.60 -63.93
CA SER A 464 30.76 -33.70 -64.80
C SER A 464 30.14 -33.61 -66.18
N VAL A 465 30.77 -34.28 -67.14
CA VAL A 465 30.33 -34.44 -68.53
C VAL A 465 30.52 -35.89 -68.95
N THR A 466 29.74 -36.36 -69.92
CA THR A 466 29.94 -37.69 -70.48
C THR A 466 31.30 -37.79 -71.19
N ILE A 467 31.84 -39.01 -71.29
CA ILE A 467 33.08 -39.23 -72.05
C ILE A 467 32.90 -38.76 -73.50
N GLN A 468 31.71 -38.97 -74.08
CA GLN A 468 31.38 -38.48 -75.42
C GLN A 468 31.50 -36.95 -75.52
N GLU A 469 30.92 -36.20 -74.59
CA GLU A 469 31.00 -34.73 -74.57
C GLU A 469 32.44 -34.23 -74.39
N GLU A 470 33.24 -34.87 -73.52
CA GLU A 470 34.66 -34.52 -73.38
C GLU A 470 35.44 -34.85 -74.68
N MET A 471 35.17 -36.00 -75.31
CA MET A 471 35.80 -36.38 -76.58
C MET A 471 35.46 -35.39 -77.71
N GLU A 472 34.24 -34.89 -77.77
CA GLU A 472 33.82 -33.87 -78.74
C GLU A 472 34.55 -32.55 -78.51
N ALA A 473 34.66 -32.12 -77.24
CA ALA A 473 35.43 -30.93 -76.86
C ALA A 473 36.91 -31.06 -77.23
N LEU A 474 37.53 -32.21 -76.91
CA LEU A 474 38.92 -32.51 -77.25
C LEU A 474 39.13 -32.57 -78.76
N ARG A 475 38.22 -33.20 -79.52
CA ARG A 475 38.31 -33.30 -80.97
C ARG A 475 38.26 -31.91 -81.61
N LEU A 476 37.33 -31.06 -81.19
CA LEU A 476 37.21 -29.70 -81.70
C LEU A 476 38.44 -28.84 -81.36
N TYR A 477 38.98 -28.98 -80.15
CA TYR A 477 40.24 -28.36 -79.74
C TYR A 477 41.42 -28.82 -80.61
N LEU A 478 41.60 -30.13 -80.79
CA LEU A 478 42.68 -30.70 -81.59
C LEU A 478 42.56 -30.36 -83.08
N GLU A 479 41.34 -30.19 -83.60
CA GLU A 479 41.12 -29.71 -84.96
C GLU A 479 41.54 -28.25 -85.14
N LEU A 480 41.29 -27.39 -84.16
CA LEU A 480 41.75 -26.00 -84.18
C LEU A 480 43.28 -25.93 -84.12
N GLU A 481 43.91 -26.68 -83.23
CA GLU A 481 45.38 -26.76 -83.18
C GLU A 481 45.93 -27.37 -84.48
N LYS A 482 45.31 -28.41 -85.05
CA LYS A 482 45.75 -29.00 -86.34
C LYS A 482 45.73 -28.00 -87.50
N LEU A 483 44.81 -27.03 -87.52
CA LEU A 483 44.82 -25.97 -88.55
C LEU A 483 46.05 -25.05 -88.42
N ARG A 484 46.57 -24.90 -87.20
CA ARG A 484 47.72 -24.05 -86.87
C ARG A 484 49.06 -24.77 -87.06
N PHE A 485 49.09 -26.09 -86.90
CA PHE A 485 50.26 -26.92 -87.22
C PHE A 485 50.26 -27.25 -88.73
N ASN A 486 51.44 -27.30 -89.36
CA ASN A 486 51.54 -27.80 -90.74
C ASN A 486 51.03 -29.26 -90.82
N GLU A 487 50.90 -29.82 -92.03
CA GLU A 487 50.38 -31.18 -92.33
C GLU A 487 51.03 -32.35 -91.54
N SER A 488 52.04 -32.10 -90.70
CA SER A 488 52.78 -33.07 -89.87
C SER A 488 52.10 -33.49 -88.55
N PHE A 489 50.99 -32.87 -88.14
CA PHE A 489 50.28 -33.22 -86.90
C PHE A 489 49.17 -34.24 -87.12
N VAL A 490 49.31 -35.40 -86.48
CA VAL A 490 48.35 -36.50 -86.47
C VAL A 490 47.92 -36.78 -85.04
N TYR A 491 46.61 -36.88 -84.82
CA TYR A 491 46.06 -37.26 -83.53
C TYR A 491 45.09 -38.42 -83.67
N THR A 492 44.99 -39.24 -82.62
CA THR A 492 43.98 -40.29 -82.49
C THR A 492 43.28 -40.17 -81.15
N ILE A 493 41.95 -40.29 -81.16
CA ILE A 493 41.14 -40.43 -79.94
C ILE A 493 40.45 -41.78 -80.07
N GLY A 494 40.77 -42.71 -79.18
CA GLY A 494 40.22 -44.06 -79.16
C GLY A 494 39.53 -44.36 -77.83
N VAL A 495 38.69 -45.37 -77.87
CA VAL A 495 37.94 -45.87 -76.71
C VAL A 495 37.96 -47.38 -76.75
N GLY A 496 38.10 -48.03 -75.59
CA GLY A 496 37.97 -49.48 -75.45
C GLY A 496 36.52 -49.93 -75.58
N ASP A 497 36.31 -51.15 -76.08
CA ASP A 497 34.96 -51.71 -76.35
C ASP A 497 34.09 -51.79 -75.10
N SER A 498 34.69 -51.77 -73.91
CA SER A 498 34.02 -51.84 -72.62
C SER A 498 33.52 -50.49 -72.07
N ILE A 499 33.79 -49.36 -72.74
CA ILE A 499 33.29 -48.05 -72.34
C ILE A 499 32.01 -47.68 -73.09
N ASP A 500 30.97 -47.33 -72.34
CA ASP A 500 29.79 -46.64 -72.89
C ASP A 500 29.99 -45.12 -72.78
N THR A 501 30.31 -44.48 -73.90
CA THR A 501 30.69 -43.06 -73.93
C THR A 501 29.53 -42.12 -73.59
N TYR A 502 28.28 -42.57 -73.71
CA TYR A 502 27.09 -41.72 -73.48
C TYR A 502 26.57 -41.79 -72.04
N SER A 503 26.86 -42.87 -71.31
CA SER A 503 26.41 -43.04 -69.93
C SER A 503 27.51 -42.79 -68.90
N MET A 504 28.77 -43.09 -69.24
CA MET A 504 29.89 -42.88 -68.32
C MET A 504 30.31 -41.40 -68.32
N SER A 505 30.44 -40.83 -67.12
CA SER A 505 30.80 -39.44 -66.91
C SER A 505 32.16 -39.28 -66.24
N ILE A 506 32.87 -38.22 -66.61
CA ILE A 506 34.12 -37.79 -66.00
C ILE A 506 33.99 -36.32 -65.54
N PRO A 507 34.81 -35.86 -64.59
CA PRO A 507 34.83 -34.45 -64.21
C PRO A 507 35.07 -33.55 -65.43
N SER A 508 34.29 -32.47 -65.53
CA SER A 508 34.30 -31.61 -66.70
C SER A 508 35.69 -31.01 -66.98
N LEU A 509 36.14 -31.03 -68.24
CA LEU A 509 37.39 -30.41 -68.68
C LEU A 509 38.63 -30.92 -67.92
N LEU A 510 38.61 -32.18 -67.47
CA LEU A 510 39.70 -32.79 -66.71
C LEU A 510 40.87 -33.22 -67.61
N VAL A 511 40.57 -33.75 -68.80
CA VAL A 511 41.57 -34.34 -69.71
C VAL A 511 42.27 -33.23 -70.51
N GLN A 512 41.52 -32.19 -70.86
CA GLN A 512 41.98 -31.09 -71.70
C GLN A 512 43.29 -30.43 -71.26
N PRO A 513 43.55 -30.09 -69.98
CA PRO A 513 44.81 -29.45 -69.59
C PRO A 513 46.04 -30.30 -69.90
N TYR A 514 45.91 -31.63 -69.87
CA TYR A 514 47.00 -32.56 -70.21
C TYR A 514 47.24 -32.62 -71.71
N VAL A 515 46.16 -32.58 -72.49
CA VAL A 515 46.22 -32.48 -73.96
C VAL A 515 46.83 -31.15 -74.42
N GLU A 516 46.46 -30.04 -73.79
CA GLU A 516 47.06 -28.72 -74.01
C GLU A 516 48.57 -28.74 -73.70
N ASN A 517 48.95 -29.35 -72.57
CA ASN A 517 50.34 -29.47 -72.17
C ASN A 517 51.15 -30.33 -73.15
N ALA A 518 50.60 -31.45 -73.60
CA ALA A 518 51.23 -32.32 -74.60
C ALA A 518 51.54 -31.57 -75.91
N ILE A 519 50.61 -30.76 -76.40
CA ILE A 519 50.82 -29.95 -77.62
C ILE A 519 51.83 -28.83 -77.39
N LYS A 520 51.61 -28.01 -76.35
CA LYS A 520 52.42 -26.80 -76.10
C LYS A 520 53.86 -27.14 -75.73
N HIS A 521 54.05 -28.10 -74.82
CA HIS A 521 55.35 -28.41 -74.24
C HIS A 521 56.03 -29.60 -74.91
N GLY A 522 55.28 -30.58 -75.41
CA GLY A 522 55.81 -31.77 -76.08
C GLY A 522 56.04 -31.54 -77.57
N LEU A 523 54.97 -31.25 -78.32
CA LEU A 523 54.97 -31.34 -79.79
C LEU A 523 55.40 -30.07 -80.53
N LEU A 524 55.18 -28.88 -79.96
CA LEU A 524 55.50 -27.58 -80.58
C LEU A 524 56.98 -27.45 -81.01
N HIS A 525 57.88 -28.12 -80.30
CA HIS A 525 59.33 -28.03 -80.53
C HIS A 525 59.91 -29.17 -81.38
N LYS A 526 59.07 -30.12 -81.84
CA LYS A 526 59.49 -31.25 -82.68
C LYS A 526 59.30 -30.92 -84.16
N LYS A 527 60.33 -31.19 -84.98
CA LYS A 527 60.35 -30.80 -86.42
C LYS A 527 59.83 -31.87 -87.39
N GLN A 528 59.73 -33.14 -87.00
CA GLN A 528 59.25 -34.23 -87.85
C GLN A 528 58.33 -35.18 -87.07
N GLU A 529 57.23 -35.59 -87.73
CA GLU A 529 56.20 -36.53 -87.28
C GLU A 529 55.66 -36.27 -85.86
N GLN A 530 54.61 -35.45 -85.74
CA GLN A 530 53.99 -35.10 -84.45
C GLN A 530 52.75 -35.97 -84.22
N LYS A 531 52.78 -36.81 -83.20
CA LYS A 531 51.72 -37.77 -82.86
C LYS A 531 51.23 -37.53 -81.43
N LEU A 532 49.91 -37.49 -81.28
CA LEU A 532 49.21 -37.48 -80.00
C LEU A 532 48.13 -38.55 -79.99
N SER A 533 48.18 -39.47 -79.03
CA SER A 533 47.11 -40.43 -78.81
C SER A 533 46.41 -40.16 -77.48
N ILE A 534 45.08 -40.23 -77.50
CA ILE A 534 44.23 -40.18 -76.32
C ILE A 534 43.41 -41.46 -76.34
N TYR A 535 43.51 -42.26 -75.29
CA TYR A 535 42.80 -43.53 -75.19
C TYR A 535 42.08 -43.63 -73.85
N PHE A 536 40.80 -43.95 -73.90
CA PHE A 536 39.99 -44.22 -72.73
C PHE A 536 39.74 -45.73 -72.62
N ASP A 537 40.02 -46.30 -71.46
CA ASP A 537 39.74 -47.71 -71.17
C ASP A 537 39.23 -47.90 -69.73
N LEU A 538 38.73 -49.09 -69.41
CA LEU A 538 38.38 -49.46 -68.05
C LEU A 538 39.50 -50.26 -67.40
N ASP A 539 39.74 -50.00 -66.13
CA ASP A 539 40.58 -50.86 -65.31
C ASP A 539 40.01 -52.29 -65.24
N SER A 540 40.87 -53.27 -64.99
CA SER A 540 40.55 -54.70 -64.88
C SER A 540 39.42 -55.03 -63.89
N HIS A 541 39.19 -54.18 -62.90
CA HIS A 541 38.12 -54.31 -61.91
C HIS A 541 36.88 -53.47 -62.22
N GLN A 542 36.83 -52.79 -63.37
CA GLN A 542 35.75 -51.88 -63.81
C GLN A 542 35.38 -50.81 -62.78
N LYS A 543 36.37 -50.34 -62.01
CA LYS A 543 36.17 -49.29 -60.98
C LYS A 543 36.72 -47.93 -61.39
N PHE A 544 37.61 -47.90 -62.38
CA PHE A 544 38.25 -46.69 -62.86
C PHE A 544 38.19 -46.62 -64.38
N ILE A 545 37.91 -45.43 -64.89
CA ILE A 545 38.20 -45.04 -66.27
C ILE A 545 39.66 -44.60 -66.29
N ILE A 546 40.46 -45.30 -67.08
CA ILE A 546 41.86 -45.01 -67.33
C ILE A 546 41.94 -44.17 -68.60
N CYS A 547 42.28 -42.89 -68.47
CA CYS A 547 42.57 -42.04 -69.62
C CYS A 547 44.09 -41.95 -69.81
N THR A 548 44.57 -42.46 -70.94
CA THR A 548 45.98 -42.40 -71.33
C THR A 548 46.17 -41.34 -72.42
N ILE A 549 47.01 -40.35 -72.14
CA ILE A 549 47.44 -39.32 -73.10
C ILE A 549 48.91 -39.55 -73.39
N GLU A 550 49.26 -39.84 -74.64
CA GLU A 550 50.65 -40.07 -75.04
C GLU A 550 51.04 -39.17 -76.22
N ASP A 551 52.13 -38.43 -76.04
CA ASP A 551 52.73 -37.60 -77.08
C ASP A 551 54.12 -38.12 -77.43
N ASN A 552 54.53 -37.95 -78.69
CA ASN A 552 55.88 -38.30 -79.14
C ASN A 552 56.84 -37.08 -79.16
N GLY A 553 56.63 -36.11 -78.29
CA GLY A 553 57.34 -34.83 -78.26
C GLY A 553 58.79 -34.89 -77.80
N VAL A 554 59.38 -33.73 -77.53
CA VAL A 554 60.81 -33.60 -77.17
C VAL A 554 61.14 -34.04 -75.73
N GLY A 555 60.14 -34.44 -74.95
CA GLY A 555 60.25 -34.79 -73.53
C GLY A 555 60.28 -33.58 -72.59
N ARG A 556 59.90 -33.80 -71.33
CA ARG A 556 59.69 -32.74 -70.32
C ARG A 556 60.97 -31.96 -69.97
N VAL A 557 62.11 -32.66 -69.86
CA VAL A 557 63.42 -32.06 -69.50
C VAL A 557 63.86 -31.06 -70.57
N LYS A 558 63.85 -31.48 -71.84
CA LYS A 558 64.23 -30.64 -72.98
C LYS A 558 63.25 -29.47 -73.20
N SER A 559 61.96 -29.69 -72.94
CA SER A 559 60.95 -28.63 -72.96
C SER A 559 61.20 -27.58 -71.87
N ALA A 560 61.59 -28.00 -70.66
CA ALA A 560 61.92 -27.07 -69.57
C ALA A 560 63.18 -26.24 -69.86
N GLU A 561 64.19 -26.83 -70.50
CA GLU A 561 65.39 -26.11 -70.96
C GLU A 561 65.06 -25.05 -72.02
N ILE A 562 64.28 -25.41 -73.05
CA ILE A 562 63.87 -24.48 -74.12
C ILE A 562 63.06 -23.30 -73.55
N ASN A 563 62.15 -23.57 -72.61
CA ASN A 563 61.33 -22.51 -72.00
C ASN A 563 62.15 -21.58 -71.09
N ARG A 564 63.12 -22.12 -70.32
CA ARG A 564 64.06 -21.29 -69.51
C ARG A 564 64.94 -20.39 -70.37
N MET A 565 65.32 -20.83 -71.57
CA MET A 565 66.11 -20.01 -72.50
C MET A 565 65.29 -18.88 -73.15
N ARG A 566 63.97 -19.05 -73.33
CA ARG A 566 63.09 -18.03 -73.94
C ARG A 566 62.56 -16.99 -72.96
N ASP A 567 62.24 -17.38 -71.73
CA ASP A 567 61.76 -16.46 -70.68
C ASP A 567 62.18 -16.96 -69.28
N PRO A 568 63.21 -16.36 -68.66
CA PRO A 568 63.73 -16.77 -67.35
C PRO A 568 62.74 -16.61 -66.20
N ASN A 569 61.68 -15.80 -66.36
CA ASN A 569 60.70 -15.48 -65.32
C ASN A 569 59.35 -16.17 -65.51
N HIS A 570 59.19 -17.03 -66.53
CA HIS A 570 57.95 -17.73 -66.76
C HIS A 570 57.75 -18.87 -65.74
N LYS A 571 57.02 -18.58 -64.65
CA LYS A 571 56.51 -19.61 -63.74
C LYS A 571 55.43 -20.44 -64.44
N SER A 572 55.49 -21.76 -64.33
CA SER A 572 54.57 -22.72 -64.96
C SER A 572 53.17 -22.69 -64.34
N PHE A 573 52.47 -21.56 -64.52
CA PHE A 573 51.13 -21.30 -63.98
C PHE A 573 50.10 -22.36 -64.41
N ALA A 574 50.24 -22.90 -65.63
CA ALA A 574 49.34 -23.93 -66.15
C ALA A 574 49.44 -25.26 -65.38
N THR A 575 50.64 -25.69 -65.00
CA THR A 575 50.84 -26.97 -64.27
C THR A 575 50.38 -26.87 -62.81
N GLU A 576 50.59 -25.71 -62.16
CA GLU A 576 50.15 -25.46 -60.79
C GLU A 576 48.62 -25.34 -60.70
N ALA A 577 47.97 -24.74 -61.69
CA ALA A 577 46.52 -24.66 -61.78
C ALA A 577 45.88 -26.05 -61.97
N THR A 578 46.42 -26.91 -62.85
CA THR A 578 45.94 -28.28 -63.04
C THR A 578 46.09 -29.11 -61.76
N LYS A 579 47.22 -28.99 -61.05
CA LYS A 579 47.44 -29.69 -59.78
C LYS A 579 46.50 -29.21 -58.67
N THR A 580 46.31 -27.90 -58.53
CA THR A 580 45.36 -27.31 -57.57
C THR A 580 43.92 -27.78 -57.86
N ARG A 581 43.56 -27.92 -59.14
CA ARG A 581 42.25 -28.45 -59.53
C ARG A 581 42.10 -29.92 -59.14
N LEU A 582 43.12 -30.75 -59.37
CA LEU A 582 43.11 -32.16 -58.97
C LEU A 582 42.94 -32.30 -57.45
N GLU A 583 43.64 -31.47 -56.67
CA GLU A 583 43.51 -31.41 -55.21
C GLU A 583 42.09 -31.01 -54.76
N LEU A 584 41.46 -30.04 -55.43
CA LEU A 584 40.08 -29.63 -55.13
C LEU A 584 39.04 -30.70 -55.49
N LEU A 585 39.21 -31.38 -56.62
CA LEU A 585 38.32 -32.50 -57.01
C LEU A 585 38.43 -33.67 -56.02
N ASN A 586 39.60 -33.89 -55.44
CA ASN A 586 39.82 -34.92 -54.42
C ASN A 586 39.39 -34.51 -53.00
N TYR A 587 39.18 -33.21 -52.73
CA TYR A 587 38.87 -32.73 -51.37
C TYR A 587 37.49 -33.18 -50.84
N ASN A 588 36.50 -33.39 -51.72
CA ASN A 588 35.13 -33.76 -51.33
C ASN A 588 34.76 -35.24 -51.57
N ASN A 589 35.61 -36.03 -52.23
CA ASN A 589 35.34 -37.44 -52.56
C ASN A 589 36.15 -38.36 -51.63
N MET A 590 35.51 -38.85 -50.57
CA MET A 590 36.16 -39.60 -49.48
C MET A 590 36.49 -41.06 -49.81
N ASP A 591 35.85 -41.65 -50.83
CA ASP A 591 35.98 -43.09 -51.10
C ASP A 591 36.96 -43.44 -52.22
N TYR A 592 37.22 -42.54 -53.18
CA TYR A 592 38.17 -42.75 -54.27
C TYR A 592 38.79 -41.43 -54.75
N THR A 593 40.10 -41.42 -54.98
CA THR A 593 40.85 -40.24 -55.46
C THR A 593 41.18 -40.36 -56.94
N ILE A 594 41.10 -39.25 -57.67
CA ILE A 594 41.61 -39.15 -59.03
C ILE A 594 43.14 -39.15 -58.95
N GLY A 595 43.74 -40.20 -59.51
CA GLY A 595 45.19 -40.36 -59.57
C GLY A 595 45.77 -39.82 -60.88
N GLU A 596 46.98 -39.25 -60.81
CA GLU A 596 47.77 -38.83 -61.97
C GLU A 596 49.12 -39.57 -61.93
N GLN A 597 49.53 -40.14 -63.07
CA GLN A 597 50.87 -40.67 -63.27
C GLN A 597 51.48 -40.07 -64.54
N LEU A 598 52.68 -39.54 -64.42
CA LEU A 598 53.45 -38.96 -65.52
C LEU A 598 54.67 -39.84 -65.80
N ILE A 599 54.78 -40.36 -67.02
CA ILE A 599 55.81 -41.28 -67.45
C ILE A 599 56.56 -40.66 -68.64
N ASP A 600 57.87 -40.45 -68.51
CA ASP A 600 58.73 -40.03 -69.63
C ASP A 600 59.18 -41.26 -70.44
N LEU A 601 59.05 -41.22 -71.77
CA LEU A 601 59.42 -42.32 -72.67
C LEU A 601 60.82 -42.06 -73.25
N TYR A 602 61.67 -43.09 -73.31
CA TYR A 602 63.04 -43.02 -73.83
C TYR A 602 63.35 -44.17 -74.80
N ASP A 603 64.25 -43.94 -75.76
CA ASP A 603 64.80 -44.99 -76.62
C ASP A 603 65.95 -45.76 -75.94
N GLU A 604 66.43 -46.83 -76.60
CA GLU A 604 67.57 -47.64 -76.10
C GLU A 604 68.89 -46.85 -75.96
N ALA A 605 68.97 -45.65 -76.59
CA ALA A 605 70.11 -44.73 -76.51
C ALA A 605 69.92 -43.61 -75.46
N GLY A 606 68.82 -43.63 -74.70
CA GLY A 606 68.50 -42.65 -73.66
C GLY A 606 67.96 -41.30 -74.17
N GLN A 607 67.55 -41.19 -75.43
CA GLN A 607 66.87 -40.00 -75.96
C GLN A 607 65.38 -40.04 -75.67
N ALA A 608 64.78 -38.89 -75.35
CA ALA A 608 63.36 -38.80 -75.07
C ALA A 608 62.51 -39.08 -76.33
N LEU A 609 61.62 -40.06 -76.24
CA LEU A 609 60.65 -40.44 -77.25
C LEU A 609 59.30 -39.75 -77.08
N GLY A 610 59.01 -39.19 -75.89
CA GLY A 610 57.71 -38.58 -75.60
C GLY A 610 57.34 -38.56 -74.12
N THR A 611 56.07 -38.23 -73.84
CA THR A 611 55.49 -38.28 -72.49
C THR A 611 54.17 -39.06 -72.53
N ARG A 612 53.94 -39.91 -71.53
CA ARG A 612 52.66 -40.57 -71.28
C ARG A 612 52.08 -40.11 -69.94
N VAL A 613 50.85 -39.62 -69.97
CA VAL A 613 50.06 -39.27 -68.80
C VAL A 613 48.95 -40.29 -68.63
N ILE A 614 48.81 -40.85 -67.43
CA ILE A 614 47.73 -41.78 -67.09
C ILE A 614 46.90 -41.15 -65.98
N LEU A 615 45.62 -40.96 -66.25
CA LEU A 615 44.63 -40.47 -65.29
C LEU A 615 43.73 -41.62 -64.87
N ASN A 616 43.68 -41.90 -63.57
CA ASN A 616 42.80 -42.91 -62.98
C ASN A 616 41.57 -42.22 -62.38
N ILE A 617 40.45 -42.28 -63.10
CA ILE A 617 39.23 -41.56 -62.75
C ILE A 617 38.21 -42.57 -62.19
N PRO A 618 37.75 -42.44 -60.93
CA PRO A 618 36.81 -43.40 -60.37
C PRO A 618 35.45 -43.34 -61.07
N LEU A 619 34.83 -44.50 -61.28
CA LEU A 619 33.42 -44.64 -61.67
C LEU A 619 32.55 -44.33 -60.45
N ALA A 620 32.43 -43.05 -60.13
CA ALA A 620 31.46 -42.53 -59.18
C ALA A 620 30.35 -41.85 -59.96
N ASP A 621 29.10 -41.97 -59.52
CA ASP A 621 27.99 -41.17 -60.04
C ASP A 621 28.27 -39.70 -59.72
N PHE A 622 28.89 -38.98 -60.66
CA PHE A 622 29.10 -37.53 -60.55
C PHE A 622 27.79 -36.72 -60.76
N THR A 623 26.65 -37.41 -60.84
CA THR A 623 25.30 -36.85 -60.98
C THR A 623 24.76 -36.34 -59.63
N SER A 624 25.07 -35.08 -59.28
CA SER A 624 24.20 -34.25 -58.42
C SER A 624 24.47 -32.74 -58.52
#